data_AF-A0A3A9FIT3-F1
#
_entry.id   AF-A0A3A9FIT3-F1
#
_cell.length_a   1.000
_cell.length_b   1.000
_cell.length_c   1.000
_cell.angle_alpha   90.00
_cell.angle_beta   90.00
_cell.angle_gamma   90.00
#
_symmetry.space_group_name_H-M   'P 1'
#
loop_
_entity.id
_entity.type
_entity.pdbx_description
1 polymer ?
#
loop_
_entity_poly.entity_id
_entity_poly.type
_entity_poly.pdbx_seq_one_letter_code
_entity_poly.pdbx_strand_id
1 'polypeptide(L)' 'MMKFRERYMHHEADFEEIFSLTDEWNFSDETCTLREYLGLTAEEEDIWISESDEALERLLEKERSQNTKRTEAHHE' A
#
# COMPACT_ATOMS: atom_id res chain seq x y z
N MET A 1 12.62 3.41 8.11
CA MET A 1 11.18 3.55 8.35
C MET A 1 10.48 2.63 7.37
N MET A 2 9.55 1.79 7.81
CA MET A 2 8.76 0.96 6.88
C MET A 2 7.86 1.84 6.03
N LYS A 3 7.67 1.46 4.78
CA LYS A 3 6.82 2.17 3.83
C LYS A 3 5.34 1.85 4.09
N PHE A 4 4.43 2.68 3.56
CA PHE A 4 2.98 2.48 3.70
C PHE A 4 2.57 1.06 3.31
N ARG A 5 3.01 0.59 2.13
CA ARG A 5 2.68 -0.75 1.63
C ARG A 5 3.05 -1.84 2.63
N GLU A 6 4.27 -1.79 3.19
CA GLU A 6 4.73 -2.78 4.17
C GLU A 6 3.87 -2.74 5.44
N ARG A 7 3.63 -1.54 5.99
CA ARG A 7 2.81 -1.35 7.19
C ARG A 7 1.38 -1.86 6.98
N TYR A 8 0.79 -1.57 5.82
CA TYR A 8 -0.54 -2.05 5.46
C TYR A 8 -0.61 -3.59 5.43
N MET A 9 0.40 -4.24 4.83
CA MET A 9 0.52 -5.71 4.78
C MET A 9 0.71 -6.34 6.16
N HIS A 10 1.30 -5.60 7.11
CA HIS A 10 1.49 -6.01 8.50
C HIS A 10 0.31 -5.68 9.42
N HIS A 11 -0.78 -5.12 8.91
CA HIS A 11 -1.93 -4.63 9.69
C HIS A 11 -1.55 -3.50 10.68
N GLU A 12 -0.50 -2.73 10.36
CA GLU A 12 -0.02 -1.58 11.14
C GLU A 12 -0.48 -0.22 10.58
N ALA A 13 -1.19 -0.23 9.45
CA ALA A 13 -1.74 0.97 8.79
C ALA A 13 -3.09 0.66 8.14
N ASP A 14 -3.98 1.63 8.17
CA ASP A 14 -5.25 1.62 7.44
C ASP A 14 -5.06 2.19 6.03
N PHE A 15 -5.92 1.80 5.09
CA PHE A 15 -5.81 2.27 3.70
C PHE A 15 -5.92 3.79 3.59
N GLU A 16 -6.77 4.42 4.42
CA GLU A 16 -6.97 5.89 4.45
C GLU A 16 -5.68 6.69 4.69
N GLU A 17 -4.66 6.08 5.31
CA GLU A 17 -3.38 6.74 5.55
C GLU A 17 -2.66 7.14 4.24
N ILE A 18 -2.98 6.44 3.13
CA ILE A 18 -2.46 6.77 1.80
C ILE A 18 -2.76 8.22 1.40
N PHE A 19 -3.93 8.76 1.78
CA PHE A 19 -4.33 10.12 1.45
C PHE A 19 -3.49 11.15 2.19
N SER A 20 -3.27 10.94 3.49
CA SER A 20 -2.42 11.80 4.32
C SER A 20 -0.96 11.78 3.86
N LEU A 21 -0.45 10.60 3.52
CA LEU A 21 0.92 10.45 3.02
C LEU A 21 1.11 11.06 1.63
N THR A 22 0.07 11.05 0.79
CA THR A 22 0.09 11.70 -0.52
C THR A 22 0.12 13.21 -0.37
N ASP A 23 -0.66 13.76 0.56
CA ASP A 23 -0.63 15.19 0.87
C ASP A 23 0.75 15.61 1.40
N GLU A 24 1.29 14.85 2.36
CA GLU A 24 2.64 15.06 2.89
C GLU A 24 3.71 15.03 1.81
N TRP A 25 3.67 14.04 0.91
CA TRP A 25 4.60 13.96 -0.21
C TRP A 25 4.44 15.15 -1.16
N ASN A 26 3.21 15.54 -1.49
CA ASN A 26 2.91 16.66 -2.40
C ASN A 26 3.39 18.02 -1.85
N PHE A 27 3.48 18.16 -0.52
CA PHE A 27 4.06 19.33 0.15
C PHE A 27 5.53 19.15 0.56
N SER A 28 6.12 17.98 0.29
CA SER A 28 7.52 17.70 0.59
C SER A 28 8.45 18.10 -0.55
N ASP A 29 9.75 18.24 -0.25
CA ASP A 29 10.81 18.38 -1.25
C ASP A 29 11.35 17.01 -1.72
N GLU A 30 10.59 15.92 -1.52
CA GLU A 30 11.00 14.59 -1.94
C GLU A 30 11.10 14.50 -3.46
N THR A 31 12.24 14.06 -3.97
CA THR A 31 12.47 13.92 -5.42
C THR A 31 12.03 12.56 -5.96
N CYS A 32 11.57 11.66 -5.08
CA CYS A 32 11.10 10.33 -5.46
C CYS A 32 9.66 10.37 -5.96
N THR A 33 9.26 9.36 -6.72
CA THR A 33 7.87 9.21 -7.17
C THR A 33 6.94 8.85 -6.01
N LEU A 34 5.64 9.14 -6.14
CA LEU A 34 4.66 8.80 -5.11
C LEU A 34 4.65 7.29 -4.79
N ARG A 35 4.76 6.42 -5.81
CA ARG A 35 4.94 4.98 -5.58
C ARG A 35 6.18 4.65 -4.75
N GLU A 36 7.31 5.31 -4.98
CA GLU A 36 8.52 5.08 -4.19
C GLU A 36 8.39 5.64 -2.76
N TYR A 37 7.64 6.73 -2.61
CA TYR A 37 7.33 7.29 -1.30
C TYR A 37 6.48 6.34 -0.46
N LEU A 38 5.44 5.76 -1.05
CA LEU A 38 4.50 4.83 -0.41
C LEU A 38 4.99 3.37 -0.38
N GLY A 39 6.02 3.05 -1.17
CA GLY A 39 6.51 1.69 -1.36
C GLY A 39 5.62 0.83 -2.27
N LEU A 40 4.81 1.44 -3.12
CA LEU A 40 3.99 0.77 -4.11
C LEU A 40 4.83 0.27 -5.30
N THR A 41 4.37 -0.81 -5.92
CA THR A 41 4.87 -1.28 -7.21
C THR A 41 4.33 -0.41 -8.34
N ALA A 42 4.92 -0.52 -9.53
CA ALA A 42 4.42 0.20 -10.70
C ALA A 42 3.01 -0.25 -11.11
N GLU A 43 2.64 -1.51 -10.89
CA GLU A 43 1.30 -2.03 -11.18
C GLU A 43 0.26 -1.48 -10.19
N GLU A 44 0.62 -1.42 -8.90
CA GLU A 44 -0.25 -0.83 -7.87
C GLU A 44 -0.53 0.65 -8.14
N GLU A 45 0.49 1.42 -8.54
CA GLU A 45 0.30 2.83 -8.93
C GLU A 45 -0.57 2.96 -10.19
N ASP A 46 -0.37 2.11 -11.20
CA ASP A 46 -1.17 2.13 -12.43
C ASP A 46 -2.65 1.85 -12.15
N ILE A 47 -2.95 0.87 -11.28
CA ILE A 47 -4.33 0.56 -10.85
C ILE A 47 -4.95 1.76 -10.12
N TRP A 48 -4.18 2.40 -9.24
CA TRP A 48 -4.70 3.55 -8.49
C TRP A 48 -5.03 4.73 -9.39
N ILE A 49 -4.16 5.02 -10.37
CA ILE A 49 -4.34 6.13 -11.32
C ILE A 49 -5.42 5.81 -12.36
N SER A 50 -5.43 4.58 -12.89
CA SER A 50 -6.26 4.18 -14.03
C SER A 50 -7.65 3.66 -13.63
N GLU A 51 -7.78 2.99 -12.49
CA GLU A 51 -9.04 2.42 -12.02
C GLU A 51 -9.65 3.26 -10.88
N SER A 52 -9.12 3.14 -9.67
CA SER A 52 -9.52 3.93 -8.49
C SER A 52 -8.72 3.54 -7.24
N ASP A 53 -8.83 4.34 -6.18
CA ASP A 53 -8.38 4.00 -4.83
C ASP A 53 -9.04 2.69 -4.32
N GLU A 54 -10.34 2.49 -4.53
CA GLU A 54 -11.01 1.22 -4.18
C GLU A 54 -10.42 0.00 -4.91
N ALA A 55 -9.96 0.16 -6.16
CA ALA A 55 -9.35 -0.93 -6.93
C ALA A 55 -7.99 -1.31 -6.34
N LEU A 56 -7.17 -0.30 -5.98
CA LEU A 56 -5.92 -0.50 -5.27
C LEU A 56 -6.15 -1.16 -3.91
N GLU A 57 -7.09 -0.67 -3.11
CA GLU A 57 -7.41 -1.24 -1.79
C GLU A 57 -7.79 -2.72 -1.90
N ARG A 58 -8.68 -3.06 -2.85
CA ARG A 58 -9.08 -4.46 -3.08
C ARG A 58 -7.90 -5.35 -3.47
N LEU A 59 -6.96 -4.85 -4.27
CA LEU A 59 -5.75 -5.59 -4.65
C LEU A 59 -4.86 -5.86 -3.43
N LEU A 60 -4.54 -4.81 -2.66
CA LEU A 60 -3.70 -4.90 -1.47
C LEU A 60 -4.33 -5.77 -0.39
N GLU A 61 -5.64 -5.62 -0.14
CA GLU A 61 -6.39 -6.44 0.83
C GLU A 61 -6.38 -7.91 0.43
N LYS A 62 -6.54 -8.20 -0.86
CA LYS A 62 -6.47 -9.57 -1.37
C LYS A 62 -5.09 -10.17 -1.11
N GLU A 63 -4.01 -9.46 -1.39
CA GLU A 63 -2.65 -9.93 -1.12
C GLU A 63 -2.43 -10.15 0.38
N ARG A 64 -2.79 -9.16 1.21
CA ARG A 64 -2.70 -9.20 2.67
C ARG A 64 -3.43 -10.41 3.25
N SER A 65 -4.68 -10.61 2.84
CA SER A 65 -5.50 -11.75 3.24
C SER A 65 -4.91 -13.11 2.84
N GLN A 66 -4.26 -13.21 1.68
CA GLN A 66 -3.56 -14.43 1.26
C GLN A 66 -2.30 -14.67 2.09
N ASN A 67 -1.58 -13.60 2.45
CA ASN A 67 -0.37 -13.70 3.27
C ASN A 67 -0.70 -14.22 4.68
N THR A 68 -1.74 -13.68 5.31
CA THR A 68 -2.24 -14.17 6.61
C THR A 68 -2.60 -15.65 6.57
N LYS A 69 -3.35 -16.10 5.55
CA LYS A 69 -3.71 -17.53 5.40
C LYS A 69 -2.49 -18.44 5.24
N ARG A 70 -1.45 -17.98 4.55
CA ARG A 70 -0.21 -18.76 4.37
C ARG A 70 0.57 -18.89 5.68
N THR A 71 0.58 -17.85 6.51
CA THR A 71 1.20 -17.92 7.84
C THR A 71 0.44 -18.83 8.80
N GLU A 72 -0.89 -18.87 8.71
CA GLU A 72 -1.74 -19.75 9.53
C GLU A 72 -1.62 -21.22 9.10
N ALA A 73 -1.63 -21.51 7.80
CA ALA A 73 -1.56 -22.87 7.27
C ALA A 73 -0.21 -23.59 7.51
N HIS A 74 0.83 -22.87 7.92
CA HIS A 74 2.14 -23.44 8.23
C HIS A 74 2.32 -23.70 9.75
N HIS A 75 1.29 -23.44 10.55
CA HIS A 75 1.28 -23.64 12.01
C HIS A 75 0.34 -24.77 12.46
N GLU A 76 -0.24 -25.53 11.52
CA GLU A 76 -1.15 -26.68 11.78
C GLU A 76 -0.53 -28.03 11.40
#